data_AF-A0A7D9HBU4-F1
#
_entry.id   AF-A0A7D9HBU4-F1
#
_cell.length_a   1.000
_cell.length_b   1.000
_cell.length_c   1.000
_cell.angle_alpha   90.00
_cell.angle_beta   90.00
_cell.angle_gamma   90.00
#
_symmetry.space_group_name_H-M   'P 1'
#
loop_
_entity.id
_entity.type
_entity.pdbx_description
1 polymer ?
#
loop_
_entity_poly.entity_id
_entity_poly.type
_entity_poly.pdbx_seq_one_letter_code
_entity_poly.pdbx_strand_id
1 'polypeptide(L)'
;MWLSKSIALRIEIEVLHIFVFLAYAIIVAEPTKLFENSDSSSAKSTDTGEPTSTKLKHIKSKSWEELRQQLLENNLSSDTFQKRTLGSLGERLIQRSRRSVLTLKPTNSRKAQLLSCKLLNYNLAIMDNGNVLGLKNQSSPYVLLDLERYDGSLATIQHPTSKRYIGMDSNGTVYSTTTFGDEVLFNYLTGNYPYIQFSSYKYKHNGKDMLIGLRADGQTKKGRKVSVTHKSSQFLMVATI
;
A
#
# COMPACT_ATOMS: atom_id res chain seq x y z
N MET A 1 28.52 -25.38 44.87
CA MET A 1 27.26 -25.67 44.14
C MET A 1 26.69 -24.45 43.38
N TRP A 2 27.54 -23.57 42.83
CA TRP A 2 27.09 -22.36 42.10
C TRP A 2 27.71 -22.23 40.68
N LEU A 3 28.79 -22.96 40.37
CA LEU A 3 29.37 -22.96 39.01
C LEU A 3 28.61 -23.84 38.01
N SER A 4 27.91 -24.88 38.45
CA SER A 4 27.21 -25.82 37.54
C SER A 4 25.95 -25.22 36.89
N LYS A 5 25.25 -24.30 37.57
CA LYS A 5 24.03 -23.66 37.03
C LYS A 5 24.31 -22.64 35.92
N SER A 6 25.47 -21.99 35.96
CA SER A 6 25.86 -20.98 34.96
C SER A 6 26.23 -21.61 33.61
N ILE A 7 26.81 -22.80 33.63
CA ILE A 7 27.18 -23.57 32.43
C ILE A 7 25.93 -24.15 31.76
N ALA A 8 24.96 -24.64 32.55
CA ALA A 8 23.69 -25.16 32.03
C ALA A 8 22.87 -24.10 31.28
N LEU A 9 22.78 -22.88 31.83
CA LEU A 9 22.09 -21.74 31.18
C LEU A 9 22.78 -21.31 29.87
N ARG A 10 24.10 -21.42 29.80
CA ARG A 10 24.85 -21.09 28.58
C ARG A 10 24.62 -22.11 27.47
N ILE A 11 24.46 -23.39 27.81
CA ILE A 11 24.16 -24.46 26.86
C ILE A 11 22.74 -24.33 26.31
N GLU A 12 21.75 -23.98 27.15
CA GLU A 12 20.36 -23.79 26.69
C GLU A 12 20.22 -22.66 25.67
N ILE A 13 20.97 -21.56 25.82
CA ILE A 13 20.92 -20.42 24.89
C ILE A 13 21.52 -20.77 23.53
N GLU A 14 22.67 -21.46 23.51
CA GLU A 14 23.31 -21.91 22.26
C GLU A 14 22.42 -22.92 21.50
N VAL A 15 21.76 -23.83 22.22
CA VAL A 15 20.78 -24.76 21.64
C VAL A 15 19.61 -24.00 21.02
N LEU A 16 19.08 -22.98 21.70
CA LEU A 16 17.98 -22.16 21.17
C LEU A 16 18.37 -21.43 19.88
N HIS A 17 19.60 -20.90 19.82
CA HIS A 17 20.12 -20.25 18.62
C HIS A 17 20.25 -21.24 17.45
N ILE A 18 20.75 -22.45 17.70
CA ILE A 18 20.84 -23.51 16.68
C ILE A 18 19.44 -23.89 16.14
N PHE A 19 18.43 -24.00 17.02
CA PHE A 19 17.05 -24.28 16.59
C PHE A 19 16.45 -23.14 15.75
N VAL A 20 16.71 -21.88 16.08
CA VAL A 20 16.28 -20.72 15.27
C VAL A 20 16.97 -20.70 13.91
N PHE A 21 18.26 -21.01 13.85
CA PHE A 21 19.01 -21.09 12.60
C PHE A 21 18.55 -22.26 11.70
N LEU A 22 18.27 -23.43 12.27
CA LEU A 22 17.73 -24.57 11.52
C LEU A 22 16.30 -24.31 11.02
N ALA A 23 15.43 -23.69 11.82
CA ALA A 23 14.09 -23.32 11.38
C ALA A 23 14.13 -22.28 10.24
N TYR A 24 15.06 -21.32 10.30
CA TYR A 24 15.27 -20.35 9.23
C TYR A 24 15.79 -21.01 7.94
N ALA A 25 16.72 -21.97 8.05
CA ALA A 25 17.25 -22.71 6.91
C ALA A 25 16.17 -23.58 6.22
N ILE A 26 15.24 -24.16 6.97
CA ILE A 26 14.10 -24.93 6.42
C ILE A 26 13.12 -24.03 5.66
N ILE A 27 12.90 -22.80 6.11
CA ILE A 27 12.04 -21.83 5.40
C ILE A 27 12.70 -21.33 4.11
N VAL A 28 14.04 -21.34 4.04
CA VAL A 28 14.80 -20.85 2.88
C VAL A 28 15.05 -21.96 1.83
N ALA A 29 15.01 -23.24 2.21
CA ALA A 29 15.17 -24.37 1.29
C ALA A 29 13.82 -24.84 0.69
N GLU A 30 13.39 -24.16 -0.40
CA GLU A 30 12.81 -24.68 -1.67
C GLU A 30 11.76 -25.84 -1.68
N PRO A 31 10.77 -25.86 -2.61
CA PRO A 31 11.09 -25.95 -4.04
C PRO A 31 10.20 -25.12 -4.98
N THR A 32 10.85 -24.42 -5.90
CA THR A 32 10.29 -24.09 -7.21
C THR A 32 10.34 -25.34 -8.08
N LYS A 33 9.23 -26.07 -8.25
CA LYS A 33 9.02 -26.93 -9.43
C LYS A 33 7.54 -27.11 -9.77
N LEU A 34 7.27 -26.80 -11.04
CA LEU A 34 6.28 -27.41 -11.94
C LEU A 34 4.80 -27.13 -11.66
N PHE A 35 4.31 -26.04 -12.24
CA PHE A 35 2.97 -26.08 -12.81
C PHE A 35 3.09 -26.03 -14.33
N GLU A 36 2.66 -27.14 -14.91
CA GLU A 36 2.71 -27.52 -16.31
C GLU A 36 1.67 -26.71 -17.11
N ASN A 37 2.08 -26.26 -18.29
CA ASN A 37 1.27 -25.48 -19.21
C ASN A 37 0.04 -26.29 -19.66
N SER A 38 -1.15 -25.72 -19.45
CA SER A 38 -2.32 -26.08 -20.23
C SER A 38 -2.33 -25.25 -21.51
N ASP A 39 -1.92 -25.85 -22.62
CA ASP A 39 -2.14 -25.32 -23.95
C ASP A 39 -3.64 -25.31 -24.26
N SER A 40 -4.17 -24.13 -24.58
CA SER A 40 -5.43 -24.00 -25.32
C SER A 40 -5.22 -23.02 -26.47
N SER A 41 -5.11 -23.61 -27.67
CA SER A 41 -5.42 -23.09 -29.00
C SER A 41 -6.10 -21.71 -29.09
N SER A 42 -5.62 -20.85 -29.98
CA SER A 42 -6.32 -20.62 -31.27
C SER A 42 -5.65 -19.56 -32.15
N ALA A 43 -5.79 -19.80 -33.46
CA ALA A 43 -5.89 -18.86 -34.56
C ALA A 43 -4.66 -18.05 -35.01
N LYS A 44 -4.14 -18.54 -36.14
CA LYS A 44 -3.30 -17.89 -37.14
C LYS A 44 -4.17 -16.91 -37.97
N SER A 45 -3.69 -15.68 -38.17
CA SER A 45 -4.05 -14.87 -39.34
C SER A 45 -2.90 -13.94 -39.71
N THR A 46 -2.33 -14.20 -40.88
CA THR A 46 -1.52 -13.31 -41.71
C THR A 46 -2.36 -12.14 -42.21
N ASP A 47 -1.86 -10.90 -42.23
CA ASP A 47 -1.28 -10.28 -43.45
C ASP A 47 -0.85 -8.80 -43.22
N THR A 48 0.20 -8.45 -43.97
CA THR A 48 0.84 -7.18 -44.37
C THR A 48 0.27 -5.79 -44.02
N GLY A 49 1.20 -4.86 -43.71
CA GLY A 49 1.05 -3.42 -43.98
C GLY A 49 1.73 -2.46 -42.98
N GLU A 50 3.03 -2.18 -43.12
CA GLU A 50 3.62 -0.87 -42.77
C GLU A 50 3.49 0.04 -44.03
N PRO A 51 3.43 1.39 -43.96
CA PRO A 51 4.35 2.22 -43.16
C PRO A 51 3.72 3.46 -42.50
N THR A 52 4.39 4.02 -41.48
CA THR A 52 4.90 5.41 -41.49
C THR A 52 5.35 5.83 -40.08
N SER A 53 6.67 5.99 -39.98
CA SER A 53 7.42 6.60 -38.90
C SER A 53 6.81 7.92 -38.39
N THR A 54 6.32 7.92 -37.15
CA THR A 54 6.53 9.05 -36.24
C THR A 54 7.14 8.53 -34.93
N LYS A 55 8.35 9.03 -34.69
CA LYS A 55 9.30 8.61 -33.66
C LYS A 55 8.79 9.00 -32.26
N LEU A 56 7.84 8.25 -31.72
CA LEU A 56 7.49 8.31 -30.30
C LEU A 56 8.63 7.65 -29.52
N LYS A 57 9.43 8.50 -28.86
CA LYS A 57 10.49 8.07 -27.95
C LYS A 57 9.88 7.08 -26.96
N HIS A 58 10.28 5.84 -27.08
CA HIS A 58 9.90 4.75 -26.19
C HIS A 58 10.54 5.05 -24.83
N ILE A 59 9.85 5.82 -23.99
CA ILE A 59 10.18 5.94 -22.58
C ILE A 59 9.89 4.57 -22.01
N LYS A 60 10.93 3.73 -21.87
CA LYS A 60 10.84 2.48 -21.11
C LYS A 60 10.42 2.87 -19.70
N SER A 61 9.14 2.65 -19.38
CA SER A 61 8.63 2.77 -18.02
C SER A 61 9.46 1.83 -17.14
N LYS A 62 10.05 2.37 -16.07
CA LYS A 62 10.87 1.60 -15.13
C LYS A 62 10.12 0.36 -14.66
N SER A 63 10.82 -0.77 -14.57
CA SER A 63 10.25 -2.01 -14.06
C SER A 63 9.90 -1.86 -12.58
N TRP A 64 8.92 -2.64 -12.11
CA TRP A 64 8.47 -2.66 -10.73
C TRP A 64 9.60 -2.87 -9.71
N GLU A 65 10.52 -3.77 -10.02
CA GLU A 65 11.70 -4.03 -9.20
C GLU A 65 12.59 -2.78 -9.08
N GLU A 66 12.73 -2.00 -10.15
CA GLU A 66 13.57 -0.80 -10.16
C GLU A 66 12.96 0.33 -9.32
N LEU A 67 11.64 0.55 -9.44
CA LEU A 67 10.94 1.54 -8.60
C LEU A 67 10.96 1.16 -7.13
N ARG A 68 10.88 -0.13 -6.80
CA ARG A 68 10.98 -0.63 -5.43
C ARG A 68 12.37 -0.37 -4.86
N GLN A 69 13.43 -0.71 -5.58
CA GLN A 69 14.80 -0.45 -5.09
C GLN A 69 15.04 1.04 -4.93
N GLN A 70 14.59 1.86 -5.89
CA GLN A 70 14.72 3.31 -5.81
C GLN A 70 13.96 3.90 -4.62
N LEU A 71 12.74 3.41 -4.33
CA LEU A 71 12.00 3.85 -3.13
C LEU A 71 12.71 3.41 -1.85
N LEU A 72 13.16 2.16 -1.77
CA LEU A 72 13.90 1.65 -0.60
C LEU A 72 15.14 2.48 -0.31
N GLU A 73 15.95 2.79 -1.32
CA GLU A 73 17.15 3.61 -1.21
C GLU A 73 16.84 5.05 -0.78
N ASN A 74 15.80 5.66 -1.36
CA ASN A 74 15.44 7.05 -1.09
C ASN A 74 14.89 7.31 0.31
N ASN A 75 14.29 6.32 0.98
CA ASN A 75 13.82 6.55 2.36
C ASN A 75 14.68 5.88 3.44
N LEU A 76 15.66 5.03 3.11
CA LEU A 76 16.66 4.57 4.08
C LEU A 76 17.50 5.73 4.65
N SER A 77 17.67 6.80 3.87
CA SER A 77 18.28 8.07 4.26
C SER A 77 17.36 8.98 5.09
N SER A 78 16.04 8.72 5.10
CA SER A 78 15.01 9.51 5.79
C SER A 78 14.63 8.94 7.17
N ASP A 79 14.97 7.67 7.41
CA ASP A 79 14.46 6.84 8.53
C ASP A 79 15.06 7.23 9.91
N THR A 80 16.16 7.98 9.93
CA THR A 80 16.74 8.54 11.16
C THR A 80 15.93 9.70 11.76
N PHE A 81 15.00 10.30 11.00
CA PHE A 81 14.28 11.50 11.44
C PHE A 81 12.92 11.20 12.11
N GLN A 82 12.22 10.11 11.75
CA GLN A 82 10.83 9.89 12.18
C GLN A 82 10.66 9.00 13.43
N LYS A 83 11.70 8.28 13.87
CA LYS A 83 11.59 7.31 14.97
C LYS A 83 11.51 7.94 16.38
N ARG A 84 11.66 9.26 16.52
CA ARG A 84 11.67 9.95 17.83
C ARG A 84 10.32 10.56 18.27
N THR A 85 9.30 10.61 17.42
CA THR A 85 8.05 11.35 17.70
C THR A 85 6.84 10.49 18.10
N LEU A 86 6.95 9.15 18.08
CA LEU A 86 5.77 8.27 18.17
C LEU A 86 5.37 7.77 19.57
N GLY A 87 6.08 8.19 20.63
CA GLY A 87 5.81 7.69 21.99
C GLY A 87 4.91 8.58 22.86
N SER A 88 5.11 9.90 22.86
CA SER A 88 4.48 10.79 23.86
C SER A 88 3.48 11.81 23.31
N LEU A 89 3.37 11.94 21.99
CA LEU A 89 2.43 12.85 21.32
C LEU A 89 1.07 12.19 21.01
N GLY A 90 1.02 10.85 20.96
CA GLY A 90 -0.19 10.09 20.59
C GLY A 90 -1.35 10.24 21.57
N GLU A 91 -1.08 10.37 22.86
CA GLU A 91 -2.13 10.46 23.89
C GLU A 91 -2.59 11.90 24.15
N ARG A 92 -1.76 12.92 23.90
CA ARG A 92 -2.11 14.33 24.15
C ARG A 92 -2.88 15.00 23.01
N LEU A 93 -2.98 14.36 21.84
CA LEU A 93 -3.65 14.93 20.65
C LEU A 93 -5.10 14.45 20.47
N ILE A 94 -5.49 13.32 21.07
CA ILE A 94 -6.84 12.75 20.93
C ILE A 94 -7.92 13.65 21.57
N GLN A 95 -7.54 14.54 22.49
CA GLN A 95 -8.46 15.46 23.17
C GLN A 95 -8.64 16.83 22.48
N ARG A 96 -7.74 17.23 21.56
CA ARG A 96 -7.72 18.60 21.01
C ARG A 96 -8.32 18.77 19.61
N SER A 97 -8.62 17.69 18.88
CA SER A 97 -9.06 17.78 17.48
C SER A 97 -10.49 17.27 17.26
N ARG A 98 -11.46 18.03 17.76
CA ARG A 98 -12.80 18.16 17.14
C ARG A 98 -12.94 19.54 16.51
N ARG A 99 -11.86 20.09 15.94
CA ARG A 99 -12.04 21.19 14.98
C ARG A 99 -12.80 20.60 13.80
N SER A 100 -13.85 21.27 13.34
CA SER A 100 -14.60 20.82 12.17
C SER A 100 -13.62 20.58 11.01
N VAL A 101 -13.48 19.34 10.59
CA VAL A 101 -12.60 18.89 9.49
C VAL A 101 -12.75 19.76 8.23
N LEU A 102 -13.94 20.34 8.05
CA LEU A 102 -14.28 21.29 6.99
C LEU A 102 -13.38 22.52 6.89
N THR A 103 -12.55 22.83 7.90
CA THR A 103 -11.61 23.97 7.89
C THR A 103 -10.15 23.57 7.71
N LEU A 104 -9.83 22.29 7.51
CA LEU A 104 -8.46 21.84 7.33
C LEU A 104 -7.97 22.22 5.93
N LYS A 105 -6.85 22.94 5.85
CA LYS A 105 -6.14 23.19 4.58
C LYS A 105 -5.10 22.09 4.37
N PRO A 106 -4.93 21.57 3.14
CA PRO A 106 -3.87 20.62 2.86
C PRO A 106 -2.51 21.29 3.05
N THR A 107 -1.63 20.64 3.80
CA THR A 107 -0.26 21.12 4.08
C THR A 107 0.67 20.83 2.91
N ASN A 108 0.43 19.71 2.21
CA ASN A 108 1.23 19.30 1.05
C ASN A 108 0.38 18.43 0.14
N SER A 109 0.38 18.71 -1.16
CA SER A 109 -0.22 17.86 -2.18
C SER A 109 0.89 17.23 -3.03
N ARG A 110 0.83 15.92 -3.25
CA ARG A 110 1.75 15.19 -4.11
C ARG A 110 0.98 14.32 -5.09
N LYS A 111 1.38 14.36 -6.36
CA LYS A 111 0.92 13.40 -7.36
C LYS A 111 1.58 12.06 -7.10
N ALA A 112 0.79 11.02 -6.92
CA ALA A 112 1.27 9.70 -6.57
C ALA A 112 0.44 8.62 -7.27
N GLN A 113 1.11 7.52 -7.58
CA GLN A 113 0.44 6.26 -7.89
C GLN A 113 0.46 5.41 -6.62
N LEU A 114 -0.73 4.98 -6.17
CA LEU A 114 -0.90 4.14 -5.00
C LEU A 114 -1.03 2.68 -5.44
N LEU A 115 -0.02 1.88 -5.09
CA LEU A 115 0.22 0.58 -5.68
C LEU A 115 -0.02 -0.48 -4.63
N SER A 116 -1.07 -1.29 -4.78
CA SER A 116 -1.33 -2.38 -3.83
C SER A 116 -0.21 -3.42 -3.89
N CYS A 117 0.06 -4.04 -2.74
CA CYS A 117 1.14 -4.99 -2.48
C CYS A 117 1.47 -5.92 -3.66
N LYS A 118 2.77 -6.18 -3.85
CA LYS A 118 3.42 -6.98 -4.92
C LYS A 118 2.76 -8.34 -5.25
N LEU A 119 2.01 -8.95 -4.33
CA LEU A 119 1.30 -10.20 -4.63
C LEU A 119 0.09 -9.99 -5.56
N LEU A 120 -0.50 -8.79 -5.52
CA LEU A 120 -1.72 -8.44 -6.22
C LEU A 120 -1.47 -7.64 -7.50
N ASN A 121 -0.36 -6.89 -7.58
CA ASN A 121 0.02 -6.10 -8.77
C ASN A 121 -1.11 -5.21 -9.32
N TYR A 122 -1.90 -4.62 -8.42
CA TYR A 122 -2.97 -3.69 -8.77
C TYR A 122 -2.63 -2.27 -8.30
N ASN A 123 -2.84 -1.31 -9.19
CA ASN A 123 -2.79 0.12 -8.92
C ASN A 123 -4.19 0.56 -8.50
N LEU A 124 -4.33 1.28 -7.38
CA LEU A 124 -5.61 1.85 -6.99
C LEU A 124 -6.02 2.90 -8.03
N ALA A 125 -7.26 2.80 -8.52
CA ALA A 125 -7.77 3.65 -9.57
C ALA A 125 -9.17 4.16 -9.25
N ILE A 126 -9.46 5.37 -9.72
CA ILE A 126 -10.82 5.91 -9.77
C ILE A 126 -11.21 6.00 -11.24
N MET A 127 -12.17 5.19 -11.64
CA MET A 127 -12.70 5.20 -12.99
C MET A 127 -13.59 6.43 -13.23
N ASP A 128 -13.82 6.80 -14.49
CA ASP A 128 -14.68 7.93 -14.85
C ASP A 128 -16.13 7.78 -14.37
N ASN A 129 -16.63 6.53 -14.31
CA ASN A 129 -17.95 6.22 -13.76
C ASN A 129 -18.02 6.35 -12.22
N GLY A 130 -16.90 6.67 -11.56
CA GLY A 130 -16.80 6.81 -10.11
C GLY A 130 -16.53 5.49 -9.37
N ASN A 131 -16.32 4.38 -10.08
CA ASN A 131 -15.95 3.12 -9.42
C ASN A 131 -14.49 3.16 -8.96
N VAL A 132 -14.26 2.67 -7.74
CA VAL A 132 -12.92 2.50 -7.18
C VAL A 132 -12.54 1.03 -7.29
N LEU A 133 -11.44 0.74 -7.98
CA LEU A 133 -10.95 -0.62 -8.19
C LEU A 133 -9.44 -0.63 -8.45
N GLY A 134 -8.87 -1.83 -8.53
CA GLY A 134 -7.49 -2.09 -8.85
C GLY A 134 -7.28 -2.35 -10.34
N LEU A 135 -6.43 -1.56 -10.99
CA LEU A 135 -6.02 -1.76 -12.39
C LEU A 135 -4.59 -2.30 -12.45
N LYS A 136 -4.30 -3.25 -13.33
CA LYS A 136 -2.92 -3.73 -13.54
C LYS A 136 -2.10 -2.77 -14.40
N ASN A 137 -2.76 -2.01 -15.28
CA ASN A 137 -2.12 -1.09 -16.20
C ASN A 137 -1.68 0.21 -15.49
N GLN A 138 -0.37 0.38 -15.32
CA GLN A 138 0.24 1.58 -14.71
C GLN A 138 0.16 2.83 -15.60
N SER A 139 0.07 2.64 -16.92
CA SER A 139 0.04 3.75 -17.89
C SER A 139 -1.36 4.38 -17.99
N SER A 140 -2.35 3.79 -17.32
CA SER A 140 -3.71 4.31 -17.31
C SER A 140 -3.78 5.65 -16.56
N PRO A 141 -4.46 6.67 -17.11
CA PRO A 141 -4.62 7.94 -16.40
C PRO A 141 -5.40 7.78 -15.08
N TYR A 142 -6.27 6.77 -14.97
CA TYR A 142 -7.11 6.52 -13.78
C TYR A 142 -6.32 6.11 -12.54
N VAL A 143 -5.07 5.66 -12.69
CA VAL A 143 -4.21 5.25 -11.57
C VAL A 143 -3.42 6.41 -10.97
N LEU A 144 -3.44 7.58 -11.63
CA LEU A 144 -2.77 8.78 -11.14
C LEU A 144 -3.67 9.44 -10.09
N LEU A 145 -3.21 9.48 -8.84
CA LEU A 145 -3.97 10.01 -7.72
C LEU A 145 -3.18 11.11 -7.01
N ASP A 146 -3.86 12.20 -6.68
CA ASP A 146 -3.33 13.23 -5.82
C ASP A 146 -3.53 12.79 -4.36
N LEU A 147 -2.43 12.69 -3.63
CA LEU A 147 -2.44 12.48 -2.20
C LEU A 147 -2.23 13.82 -1.51
N GLU A 148 -3.31 14.37 -0.97
CA GLU A 148 -3.26 15.62 -0.20
C GLU A 148 -3.14 15.29 1.28
N ARG A 149 -2.03 15.71 1.88
CA ARG A 149 -1.80 15.55 3.31
C ARG A 149 -2.36 16.74 4.08
N TYR A 150 -3.00 16.44 5.18
CA TYR A 150 -3.50 17.40 6.15
C TYR A 150 -2.63 17.34 7.41
N ASP A 151 -3.08 17.97 8.50
CA ASP A 151 -2.36 17.97 9.77
C ASP A 151 -2.22 16.54 10.35
N GLY A 152 -1.06 16.26 10.96
CA GLY A 152 -0.72 14.95 11.51
C GLY A 152 -0.58 13.84 10.45
N SER A 153 -1.30 12.74 10.63
CA SER A 153 -1.28 11.55 9.77
C SER A 153 -2.50 11.46 8.84
N LEU A 154 -3.20 12.57 8.60
CA LEU A 154 -4.41 12.58 7.79
C LEU A 154 -4.08 12.87 6.32
N ALA A 155 -4.74 12.17 5.42
CA ALA A 155 -4.67 12.42 4.00
C ALA A 155 -6.00 12.14 3.30
N THR A 156 -6.25 12.85 2.21
CA THR A 156 -7.25 12.48 1.20
C THR A 156 -6.56 11.91 -0.02
N ILE A 157 -7.28 11.04 -0.73
CA ILE A 157 -6.86 10.48 -2.01
C ILE A 157 -7.86 10.96 -3.05
N GLN A 158 -7.40 11.74 -4.03
CA GLN A 158 -8.24 12.33 -5.06
C GLN A 158 -7.73 11.97 -6.45
N HIS A 159 -8.60 11.84 -7.43
CA HIS A 159 -8.19 11.82 -8.83
C HIS A 159 -8.08 13.26 -9.37
N PRO A 160 -6.93 13.66 -9.98
CA PRO A 160 -6.63 15.05 -10.34
C PRO A 160 -7.62 15.62 -11.36
N THR A 161 -8.06 14.82 -12.33
CA THR A 161 -8.90 15.26 -13.46
C THR A 161 -10.37 15.27 -13.09
N SER A 162 -10.88 14.19 -12.50
CA SER A 162 -12.31 14.06 -12.16
C SER A 162 -12.67 14.70 -10.82
N LYS A 163 -11.67 15.14 -10.04
CA LYS A 163 -11.83 15.75 -8.71
C LYS A 163 -12.64 14.89 -7.73
N ARG A 164 -12.69 13.58 -7.96
CA ARG A 164 -13.33 12.61 -7.07
C ARG A 164 -12.35 12.14 -6.01
N TYR A 165 -12.78 12.19 -4.77
CA TYR A 165 -12.10 11.62 -3.62
C TYR A 165 -12.51 10.17 -3.44
N ILE A 166 -11.61 9.34 -2.93
CA ILE A 166 -11.94 8.04 -2.36
C ILE A 166 -12.56 8.29 -0.98
N GLY A 167 -13.67 7.63 -0.69
CA GLY A 167 -14.34 7.66 0.60
C GLY A 167 -14.67 6.26 1.10
N MET A 168 -14.96 6.14 2.40
CA MET A 168 -15.41 4.89 3.01
C MET A 168 -16.66 5.13 3.85
N ASP A 169 -17.66 4.27 3.66
CA ASP A 169 -18.93 4.37 4.38
C ASP A 169 -18.84 3.69 5.75
N SER A 170 -19.90 3.80 6.56
CA SER A 170 -20.00 3.16 7.88
C SER A 170 -19.95 1.63 7.83
N ASN A 171 -20.32 1.03 6.69
CA ASN A 171 -20.22 -0.41 6.45
C ASN A 171 -18.80 -0.83 6.05
N GLY A 172 -17.90 0.10 5.76
CA GLY A 172 -16.57 -0.15 5.21
C GLY A 172 -16.57 -0.37 3.69
N THR A 173 -17.62 -0.02 2.96
CA THR A 173 -17.62 0.01 1.50
C THR A 173 -16.79 1.19 1.03
N VAL A 174 -15.85 0.94 0.11
CA VAL A 174 -15.06 2.01 -0.51
C VAL A 174 -15.81 2.51 -1.75
N TYR A 175 -15.99 3.82 -1.85
CA TYR A 175 -16.65 4.48 -2.98
C TYR A 175 -15.89 5.74 -3.38
N SER A 176 -16.33 6.42 -4.44
CA SER A 176 -15.82 7.75 -4.78
C SER A 176 -16.89 8.82 -4.63
N THR A 177 -16.48 10.03 -4.25
CA THR A 177 -17.37 11.18 -4.08
C THR A 177 -16.68 12.47 -4.51
N THR A 178 -17.44 13.44 -5.01
CA THR A 178 -16.94 14.80 -5.27
C THR A 178 -17.05 15.70 -4.04
N THR A 179 -17.80 15.27 -3.02
CA THR A 179 -18.04 16.05 -1.82
C THR A 179 -16.96 15.77 -0.80
N PHE A 180 -16.31 16.84 -0.32
CA PHE A 180 -15.35 16.75 0.77
C PHE A 180 -16.07 16.58 2.11
N GLY A 181 -15.60 15.65 2.93
CA GLY A 181 -16.13 15.39 4.27
C GLY A 181 -15.29 14.36 5.02
N ASP A 182 -15.67 14.05 6.25
CA ASP A 182 -14.91 13.19 7.15
C ASP A 182 -14.73 11.75 6.62
N GLU A 183 -15.56 11.33 5.66
CA GLU A 183 -15.55 9.99 5.06
C GLU A 183 -14.43 9.80 4.04
N VAL A 184 -13.88 10.90 3.50
CA VAL A 184 -12.75 10.89 2.55
C VAL A 184 -11.40 11.05 3.23
N LEU A 185 -11.40 11.30 4.54
CA LEU A 185 -10.19 11.38 5.34
C LEU A 185 -9.73 9.99 5.77
N PHE A 186 -8.45 9.72 5.52
CA PHE A 186 -7.78 8.51 5.96
C PHE A 186 -6.56 8.85 6.81
N ASN A 187 -6.34 8.05 7.86
CA ASN A 187 -5.05 8.00 8.52
C ASN A 187 -4.11 7.16 7.66
N TYR A 188 -2.98 7.73 7.24
CA TYR A 188 -1.93 6.97 6.58
C TYR A 188 -0.95 6.46 7.64
N LEU A 189 -0.81 5.14 7.73
CA LEU A 189 0.08 4.46 8.67
C LEU A 189 1.27 3.87 7.91
N THR A 190 2.48 4.20 8.33
CA THR A 190 3.71 3.56 7.87
C THR A 190 4.00 2.36 8.76
N GLY A 191 3.22 1.28 8.58
CA GLY A 191 3.31 0.10 9.45
C GLY A 191 4.63 -0.66 9.29
N ASN A 192 4.92 -1.10 8.07
CA ASN A 192 6.15 -1.81 7.72
C ASN A 192 6.72 -1.17 6.45
N TYR A 193 7.79 -0.40 6.59
CA TYR A 193 8.47 0.22 5.45
C TYR A 193 8.78 -0.84 4.36
N PRO A 194 8.52 -0.59 3.06
CA PRO A 194 8.07 0.67 2.41
C PRO A 194 6.55 0.80 2.24
N TYR A 195 5.75 -0.01 2.94
CA TYR A 195 4.30 -0.06 2.75
C TYR A 195 3.56 0.91 3.66
N ILE A 196 2.52 1.51 3.09
CA ILE A 196 1.60 2.45 3.71
C ILE A 196 0.20 1.84 3.70
N GLN A 197 -0.56 2.11 4.75
CA GLN A 197 -1.93 1.64 4.89
C GLN A 197 -2.83 2.84 5.12
N PHE A 198 -4.05 2.78 4.59
CA PHE A 198 -5.04 3.84 4.76
C PHE A 198 -6.20 3.30 5.59
N SER A 199 -6.37 3.84 6.80
CA SER A 199 -7.51 3.54 7.66
C SER A 199 -8.49 4.70 7.71
N SER A 200 -9.79 4.41 7.77
CA SER A 200 -10.81 5.45 7.88
C SER A 200 -10.59 6.31 9.12
N TYR A 201 -10.65 7.63 8.95
CA TYR A 201 -10.61 8.56 10.08
C TYR A 201 -11.87 8.46 10.94
N LYS A 202 -13.04 8.37 10.27
CA LYS A 202 -14.35 8.43 10.92
C LYS A 202 -14.83 7.09 11.45
N TYR A 203 -14.61 6.00 10.70
CA TYR A 203 -15.32 4.75 10.94
C TYR A 203 -14.41 3.63 11.46
N LYS A 204 -14.89 2.95 12.51
CA LYS A 204 -14.28 1.75 13.10
C LYS A 204 -15.35 0.67 13.26
N HIS A 205 -14.94 -0.59 13.21
CA HIS A 205 -15.84 -1.74 13.36
C HIS A 205 -15.37 -2.61 14.54
N ASN A 206 -16.20 -2.71 15.59
CA ASN A 206 -15.89 -3.44 16.83
C ASN A 206 -14.54 -3.02 17.44
N GLY A 207 -14.27 -1.72 17.50
CA GLY A 207 -13.02 -1.16 18.01
C GLY A 207 -11.80 -1.30 17.07
N LYS A 208 -11.94 -2.00 15.92
CA LYS A 208 -10.89 -2.17 14.92
C LYS A 208 -11.00 -1.12 13.83
N ASP A 209 -9.86 -0.63 13.38
CA ASP A 209 -9.78 0.31 12.26
C ASP A 209 -10.21 -0.37 10.96
N MET A 210 -10.99 0.33 10.14
CA MET A 210 -11.35 -0.13 8.81
C MET A 210 -10.35 0.39 7.79
N LEU A 211 -9.78 -0.50 6.98
CA LEU A 211 -8.74 -0.15 6.03
C LEU A 211 -9.21 -0.27 4.59
N ILE A 212 -8.65 0.55 3.71
CA ILE A 212 -8.77 0.33 2.27
C ILE A 212 -7.99 -0.96 1.95
N GLY A 213 -8.58 -1.80 1.11
CA GLY A 213 -7.86 -2.95 0.59
C GLY A 213 -8.44 -3.46 -0.72
N LEU A 214 -7.62 -4.17 -1.47
CA LEU A 214 -8.00 -4.80 -2.74
C LEU A 214 -8.07 -6.32 -2.60
N ARG A 215 -8.99 -6.93 -3.34
CA ARG A 215 -9.12 -8.37 -3.50
C ARG A 215 -8.19 -8.88 -4.59
N ALA A 216 -8.07 -10.21 -4.70
CA ALA A 216 -7.30 -10.85 -5.76
C ALA A 216 -7.86 -10.64 -7.17
N ASP A 217 -9.15 -10.32 -7.27
CA ASP A 217 -9.84 -9.97 -8.52
C ASP A 217 -9.67 -8.48 -8.90
N GLY A 218 -8.96 -7.69 -8.09
CA GLY A 218 -8.79 -6.25 -8.28
C GLY A 218 -9.94 -5.41 -7.71
N GLN A 219 -11.03 -6.01 -7.23
CA GLN A 219 -12.14 -5.24 -6.64
C GLN A 219 -11.80 -4.76 -5.23
N THR A 220 -12.46 -3.68 -4.79
CA THR A 220 -12.31 -3.20 -3.42
C THR A 220 -12.89 -4.20 -2.41
N LYS A 221 -12.16 -4.39 -1.32
CA LYS A 221 -12.57 -5.22 -0.18
C LYS A 221 -13.29 -4.34 0.84
N LYS A 222 -14.34 -4.87 1.46
CA LYS A 222 -15.02 -4.19 2.57
C LYS A 222 -14.04 -3.98 3.73
N GLY A 223 -13.85 -2.75 4.18
CA GLY A 223 -12.84 -2.34 5.16
C GLY A 223 -12.91 -3.11 6.47
N ARG A 224 -14.11 -3.44 6.96
CA ARG A 224 -14.30 -4.31 8.15
C ARG A 224 -13.73 -5.73 8.02
N LYS A 225 -13.51 -6.20 6.80
CA LYS A 225 -12.91 -7.52 6.48
C LYS A 225 -11.42 -7.42 6.15
N VAL A 226 -10.86 -6.22 6.15
CA VAL A 226 -9.45 -5.98 5.86
C VAL A 226 -8.68 -6.05 7.18
N SER A 227 -7.67 -6.92 7.23
CA SER A 227 -6.76 -6.98 8.38
C SER A 227 -5.57 -6.08 8.13
N VAL A 228 -5.12 -5.37 9.18
CA VAL A 228 -3.90 -4.54 9.19
C VAL A 228 -2.67 -5.38 8.81
N THR A 229 -2.61 -6.65 9.19
CA THR A 229 -1.45 -7.51 8.87
C THR A 229 -1.48 -8.08 7.44
N HIS A 230 -2.62 -7.96 6.74
CA HIS A 230 -2.82 -8.63 5.46
C HIS A 230 -2.34 -7.78 4.29
N LYS A 231 -1.68 -8.43 3.32
CA LYS A 231 -1.09 -7.80 2.12
C LYS A 231 -2.09 -6.97 1.29
N SER A 232 -3.38 -7.32 1.33
CA SER A 232 -4.43 -6.55 0.64
C SER A 232 -4.55 -5.09 1.08
N SER A 233 -4.06 -4.75 2.27
CA SER A 233 -4.16 -3.41 2.88
C SER A 233 -2.88 -2.59 2.74
N GLN A 234 -1.83 -3.18 2.18
CA GLN A 234 -0.51 -2.59 2.08
C GLN A 234 -0.33 -2.00 0.69
N PHE A 235 -0.05 -0.70 0.64
CA PHE A 235 0.17 0.05 -0.58
C PHE A 235 1.58 0.64 -0.60
N LEU A 236 2.23 0.59 -1.75
CA LEU A 236 3.45 1.31 -2.04
C LEU A 236 3.07 2.62 -2.73
N MET A 237 3.57 3.74 -2.24
CA MET A 237 3.39 5.03 -2.89
C MET A 237 4.56 5.29 -3.83
N VAL A 238 4.29 5.40 -5.13
CA VAL A 238 5.27 5.87 -6.10
C VAL A 238 4.92 7.30 -6.46
N ALA A 239 5.82 8.23 -6.14
CA ALA A 239 5.68 9.60 -6.60
C ALA A 239 5.94 9.66 -8.11
N THR A 240 5.02 10.26 -8.85
CA THR A 240 5.22 10.56 -10.28
C THR A 240 5.81 11.95 -10.38
N ILE A 241 6.98 12.05 -11.02
CA ILE A 241 7.73 13.30 -11.25
C ILE A 241 7.15 14.02 -12.46
#